data_AF-A0A2G1LI39-F1
#
_entry.id   AF-A0A2G1LI39-F1
#
_cell.length_a   1.000
_cell.length_b   1.000
_cell.length_c   1.000
_cell.angle_alpha   90.00
_cell.angle_beta   90.00
_cell.angle_gamma   90.00
#
_symmetry.space_group_name_H-M   'P 1'
#
loop_
_entity.id
_entity.type
_entity.pdbx_description
1 polymer ?
#
loop_
_entity_poly.entity_id
_entity_poly.type
_entity_poly.pdbx_seq_one_letter_code
_entity_poly.pdbx_strand_id
1 'polypeptide(L)' 'AFSPWLYKQRNLVERFFNRIKQFRGIATRYDKDPANFLAAIKLICVRIWCSA' A
#
# COMPACT_ATOMS: atom_id res chain seq x y z
N ALA A 1 13.34 -25.06 4.02
CA ALA A 1 13.00 -24.04 5.03
C ALA A 1 12.95 -22.67 4.36
N PHE A 2 12.06 -21.76 4.79
CA PHE A 2 11.99 -20.40 4.22
C PHE A 2 13.26 -19.61 4.60
N SER A 3 13.82 -18.84 3.66
CA SER A 3 15.06 -18.08 3.92
C SER A 3 14.81 -16.95 4.94
N PRO A 4 15.57 -16.89 6.05
CA PRO A 4 15.44 -15.81 7.04
C PRO A 4 15.74 -14.43 6.44
N TRP A 5 16.65 -14.35 5.47
CA TRP A 5 16.97 -13.12 4.77
C TRP A 5 15.78 -12.62 3.92
N LEU A 6 15.13 -13.53 3.19
CA LEU A 6 13.95 -13.21 2.39
C LEU A 6 12.78 -12.77 3.27
N TYR A 7 12.62 -13.38 4.45
CA TYR A 7 11.61 -13.00 5.43
C TYR A 7 11.80 -11.55 5.92
N LYS A 8 13.04 -11.09 6.14
CA LYS A 8 13.33 -9.70 6.54
C LYS A 8 12.93 -8.69 5.47
N GLN A 9 13.13 -9.01 4.18
CA GLN A 9 12.75 -8.12 3.09
C GLN A 9 11.23 -7.90 3.00
N ARG A 10 10.43 -8.89 3.44
CA ARG A 10 8.96 -8.77 3.48
C ARG A 10 8.47 -7.64 4.37
N ASN A 11 9.21 -7.31 5.44
CA ASN A 11 8.86 -6.21 6.34
C ASN A 11 8.77 -4.85 5.61
N LEU A 12 9.60 -4.62 4.60
CA LEU A 12 9.55 -3.38 3.81
C LEU A 12 8.22 -3.28 3.04
N VAL A 13 7.82 -4.37 2.42
CA VAL A 13 6.56 -4.49 1.66
C VAL A 13 5.36 -4.35 2.61
N GLU A 14 5.38 -5.03 3.74
CA GLU A 14 4.32 -4.94 4.76
C GLU A 14 4.17 -3.51 5.30
N ARG A 15 5.28 -2.82 5.60
CA ARG A 15 5.26 -1.42 6.06
C ARG A 15 4.71 -0.47 4.99
N PHE A 16 5.03 -0.71 3.72
CA PHE A 16 4.48 0.07 2.60
C PHE A 16 2.96 -0.08 2.52
N PHE A 17 2.44 -1.31 2.53
CA PHE A 17 0.99 -1.54 2.52
C PHE A 17 0.30 -1.06 3.79
N ASN A 18 0.97 -1.12 4.94
CA ASN A 18 0.44 -0.55 6.18
C ASN A 18 0.26 0.97 6.08
N ARG A 19 1.19 1.67 5.41
CA ARG A 19 1.10 3.12 5.15
C ARG A 19 -0.06 3.46 4.20
N ILE A 20 -0.31 2.63 3.18
CA ILE A 20 -1.49 2.77 2.29
C ILE A 20 -2.79 2.58 3.09
N LYS A 21 -2.84 1.64 4.03
CA LYS A 21 -4.04 1.37 4.85
C LYS A 21 -4.36 2.46 5.87
N GLN A 22 -3.46 3.41 6.14
CA GLN A 22 -3.78 4.60 6.94
C GLN A 22 -4.82 5.49 6.25
N PHE A 23 -4.96 5.41 4.93
CA PHE A 23 -5.97 6.13 4.19
C PHE A 23 -7.30 5.37 4.30
N ARG A 24 -8.17 5.83 5.21
CA ARG A 24 -9.45 5.18 5.54
C ARG A 24 -10.28 4.81 4.31
N GLY A 25 -10.38 5.70 3.32
CA GLY A 25 -11.14 5.45 2.08
C GLY A 25 -10.65 4.26 1.26
N ILE A 26 -9.33 4.01 1.24
CA ILE A 26 -8.75 2.83 0.59
C ILE A 26 -8.96 1.59 1.45
N ALA A 27 -8.73 1.70 2.77
CA ALA A 27 -8.81 0.56 3.68
C ALA A 27 -10.22 -0.06 3.71
N THR A 28 -11.25 0.77 3.66
CA THR A 28 -12.66 0.33 3.64
C THR A 28 -13.18 0.04 2.24
N ARG A 29 -12.42 0.41 1.18
CA ARG A 29 -12.79 0.22 -0.22
C ARG A 29 -14.15 0.84 -0.55
N TYR A 30 -14.36 2.10 -0.18
CA TYR A 30 -15.64 2.78 -0.42
C TYR A 30 -15.92 3.05 -1.91
N ASP A 31 -14.87 3.13 -2.74
CA ASP A 31 -15.01 3.30 -4.18
C ASP A 31 -15.70 2.07 -4.81
N LYS A 32 -16.91 2.28 -5.33
CA LYS A 32 -17.66 1.25 -6.07
C LYS A 32 -17.07 0.98 -7.45
N ASP A 33 -16.48 2.01 -8.06
CA ASP A 33 -15.83 1.89 -9.35
C ASP A 33 -14.37 1.42 -9.18
N PRO A 34 -13.97 0.30 -9.79
CA PRO A 34 -12.61 -0.22 -9.68
C PRO A 34 -11.55 0.71 -10.29
N ALA A 35 -11.91 1.52 -11.29
CA ALA A 35 -11.00 2.50 -11.89
C ALA A 35 -10.71 3.65 -10.91
N ASN A 36 -11.73 4.13 -10.20
CA ASN A 36 -11.56 5.16 -9.17
C ASN A 36 -10.70 4.65 -8.01
N PHE A 37 -10.97 3.42 -7.55
CA PHE A 37 -10.14 2.78 -6.52
C PHE A 37 -8.68 2.66 -6.94
N LEU A 38 -8.42 2.22 -8.19
CA LEU A 38 -7.07 2.12 -8.73
C LEU A 38 -6.39 3.49 -8.87
N ALA A 39 -7.11 4.51 -9.31
CA ALA A 39 -6.61 5.88 -9.40
C ALA A 39 -6.21 6.41 -8.02
N ALA A 40 -7.04 6.20 -7.01
CA ALA A 40 -6.76 6.60 -5.63
C ALA A 40 -5.52 5.88 -5.06
N ILE A 41 -5.36 4.57 -5.33
CA ILE A 41 -4.13 3.84 -4.97
C ILE A 41 -2.90 4.46 -5.63
N LYS A 42 -2.95 4.73 -6.95
CA LYS A 42 -1.83 5.33 -7.67
C LYS A 42 -1.42 6.69 -7.09
N LEU A 43 -2.40 7.55 -6.77
CA LEU A 43 -2.16 8.84 -6.13
C LEU A 43 -1.49 8.70 -4.77
N ILE A 44 -1.94 7.75 -3.94
CA ILE A 44 -1.34 7.49 -2.62
C ILE A 44 0.08 6.94 -2.75
N CYS A 45 0.32 6.04 -3.69
CA CYS A 45 1.66 5.51 -3.97
C CYS A 45 2.63 6.63 -4.36
N VAL A 46 2.23 7.52 -5.28
CA VAL A 46 3.02 8.70 -5.68
C VAL A 46 3.26 9.63 -4.49
N ARG A 47 2.24 9.89 -3.66
CA ARG A 47 2.39 10.71 -2.46
C ARG A 47 3.39 10.12 -1.47
N ILE A 48 3.33 8.82 -1.22
CA ILE A 48 4.27 8.13 -0.34
C ILE A 48 5.69 8.25 -0.90
N TRP A 49 5.86 8.06 -2.22
CA TRP A 49 7.13 8.19 -2.92
C TRP A 49 7.73 9.59 -2.79
N CYS A 50 6.96 10.65 -3.03
CA CYS A 50 7.46 12.03 -2.89
C CYS A 50 7.73 12.45 -1.44
N SER A 51 7.21 11.71 -0.46
CA SER A 51 7.42 11.95 0.97
C SER A 51 8.54 11.11 1.58
N ALA A 52 9.13 10.20 0.79
CA ALA A 52 10.26 9.38 1.16
C ALA A 52 11.56 10.11 0.80
#